data_AF-A0AA88QW08-F1
#
_entry.id   AF-A0AA88QW08-F1
#
_cell.length_a   1.000
_cell.length_b   1.000
_cell.length_c   1.000
_cell.angle_alpha   90.00
_cell.angle_beta   90.00
_cell.angle_gamma   90.00
#
_symmetry.space_group_name_H-M   'P 1'
#
loop_
_entity.id
_entity.type
_entity.pdbx_description
1 polymer ?
#
loop_
_entity_poly.entity_id
_entity_poly.type
_entity_poly.pdbx_seq_one_letter_code
_entity_poly.pdbx_strand_id
1 'polypeptide(L)'
;MLLWRQTWNKVRHSIYDPAIDYCLEWNMMLYDFSFEAEAARELLKPLKRKEISTAIYLSRGIGAVAISETVKRSDLLEDFQCYSARVESVGGSALSEAPGMCPHLRKIDVQGSGIQAGLTLSKSISKNLRELNISSLDLEDDGVISIANGSKQTAPYLESLEMAGNGMRIS
;
A
#
# COMPACT_ATOMS: atom_id res chain seq x y z
N MET A 1 27.82 -9.96 0.53
CA MET A 1 26.98 -9.43 -0.57
C MET A 1 26.31 -10.50 -1.46
N LEU A 2 26.57 -11.81 -1.29
CA LEU A 2 25.98 -12.90 -2.14
C LEU A 2 24.90 -13.76 -1.45
N LEU A 3 24.85 -13.80 -0.12
CA LEU A 3 23.87 -14.61 0.62
C LEU A 3 22.43 -14.17 0.35
N TRP A 4 22.19 -12.87 0.20
CA TRP A 4 20.84 -12.35 0.04
C TRP A 4 20.18 -12.80 -1.26
N ARG A 5 20.92 -12.89 -2.38
CA ARG A 5 20.39 -13.39 -3.66
C ARG A 5 19.99 -14.86 -3.57
N GLN A 6 20.73 -15.64 -2.79
CA GLN A 6 20.44 -17.05 -2.56
C GLN A 6 19.21 -17.23 -1.68
N THR A 7 19.08 -16.44 -0.61
CA THR A 7 17.88 -16.42 0.24
C THR A 7 16.66 -15.95 -0.56
N TRP A 8 16.79 -14.86 -1.32
CA TRP A 8 15.72 -14.32 -2.17
C TRP A 8 15.19 -15.31 -3.22
N ASN A 9 16.09 -16.02 -3.91
CA ASN A 9 15.71 -17.02 -4.91
C ASN A 9 14.93 -18.19 -4.31
N LYS A 10 15.07 -18.46 -3.01
CA LYS A 10 14.29 -19.49 -2.31
C LYS A 10 12.88 -19.02 -1.93
N VAL A 11 12.71 -17.74 -1.62
CA VAL A 11 11.45 -17.21 -1.04
C VAL A 11 10.52 -16.60 -2.11
N ARG A 12 11.05 -16.11 -3.24
CA ARG A 12 10.24 -15.47 -4.31
C ARG A 12 9.12 -16.33 -4.91
N HIS A 13 9.19 -17.65 -4.72
CA HIS A 13 8.19 -18.60 -5.21
C HIS A 13 7.06 -18.88 -4.21
N SER A 14 7.13 -18.32 -2.99
CA SER A 14 6.19 -18.56 -1.90
C SER A 14 5.32 -17.34 -1.57
N ILE A 15 5.21 -16.37 -2.48
CA ILE A 15 4.39 -15.16 -2.30
C ILE A 15 2.91 -15.49 -2.54
N TYR A 16 2.39 -16.39 -1.72
CA TYR A 16 1.01 -16.48 -1.25
C TYR A 16 0.97 -17.58 -0.17
N ASP A 17 1.35 -17.24 1.06
CA ASP A 17 1.14 -18.11 2.21
C ASP A 17 0.55 -17.30 3.38
N PRO A 18 -0.71 -17.55 3.77
CA PRO A 18 -1.33 -16.91 4.94
C PRO A 18 -0.67 -17.31 6.27
N ALA A 19 0.30 -18.24 6.27
CA ALA A 19 1.08 -18.60 7.45
C ALA A 19 2.22 -17.63 7.81
N ILE A 20 2.42 -16.53 7.06
CA ILE A 20 3.33 -15.43 7.45
C ILE A 20 2.69 -14.55 8.54
N ASP A 21 2.18 -15.19 9.58
CA ASP A 21 1.74 -14.58 10.85
C ASP A 21 2.60 -15.06 12.03
N TYR A 22 3.51 -16.03 11.80
CA TYR A 22 4.32 -16.66 12.85
C TYR A 22 5.84 -16.58 12.62
N CYS A 23 6.37 -15.39 12.33
CA CYS A 23 7.82 -15.23 12.15
C CYS A 23 8.42 -14.12 13.02
N LEU A 24 8.21 -14.23 14.34
CA LEU A 24 8.96 -13.46 15.34
C LEU A 24 10.48 -13.74 15.32
N GLU A 25 10.92 -14.91 14.83
CA GLU A 25 12.35 -15.23 14.68
C GLU A 25 12.99 -14.63 13.41
N TRP A 26 12.21 -14.29 12.37
CA TRP A 26 12.73 -13.67 11.13
C TRP A 26 12.79 -12.15 11.19
N ASN A 27 12.14 -11.55 12.19
CA ASN A 27 12.17 -10.11 12.48
C ASN A 27 13.59 -9.60 12.75
N MET A 28 14.54 -10.46 13.12
CA MET A 28 15.94 -10.07 13.35
C MET A 28 16.81 -10.00 12.08
N MET A 29 16.41 -10.61 10.95
CA MET A 29 17.17 -10.55 9.69
C MET A 29 16.72 -9.43 8.73
N LEU A 30 15.59 -8.78 9.00
CA LEU A 30 15.04 -7.69 8.17
C LEU A 30 15.49 -6.29 8.61
N TYR A 31 16.34 -6.16 9.63
CA TYR A 31 16.83 -4.86 10.13
C TYR A 31 17.79 -4.12 9.19
N ASP A 32 18.14 -4.70 8.03
CA ASP A 32 18.89 -3.97 7.01
C ASP A 32 17.92 -3.29 6.04
N PHE A 33 17.61 -2.02 6.35
CA PHE A 33 16.78 -1.13 5.53
C PHE A 33 17.20 -1.06 4.05
N SER A 34 18.47 -1.34 3.73
CA SER A 34 18.97 -1.35 2.35
C SER A 34 18.51 -2.57 1.56
N PHE A 35 18.32 -3.71 2.23
CA PHE A 35 17.88 -4.95 1.62
C PHE A 35 16.41 -4.88 1.17
N GLU A 36 15.55 -4.29 2.00
CA GLU A 36 14.13 -4.11 1.69
C GLU A 36 13.92 -3.20 0.46
N ALA A 37 14.68 -2.11 0.37
CA ALA A 37 14.62 -1.16 -0.73
C ALA A 37 15.13 -1.77 -2.05
N GLU A 38 16.23 -2.53 -1.99
CA GLU A 38 16.80 -3.15 -3.18
C GLU A 38 15.95 -4.33 -3.66
N ALA A 39 15.40 -5.13 -2.73
CA ALA A 39 14.44 -6.19 -3.07
C ALA A 39 13.17 -5.60 -3.70
N ALA A 40 12.65 -4.49 -3.17
CA ALA A 40 11.54 -3.77 -3.79
C ALA A 40 11.91 -3.25 -5.18
N ARG A 41 13.05 -2.57 -5.36
CA ARG A 41 13.48 -2.07 -6.68
C ARG A 41 13.67 -3.19 -7.71
N GLU A 42 14.23 -4.33 -7.29
CA GLU A 42 14.44 -5.48 -8.17
C GLU A 42 13.14 -6.21 -8.50
N LEU A 43 12.20 -6.34 -7.54
CA LEU A 43 10.84 -6.86 -7.76
C LEU A 43 10.06 -5.99 -8.73
N LEU A 44 10.28 -4.68 -8.68
CA LEU A 44 9.44 -3.67 -9.31
C LEU A 44 10.10 -3.01 -10.54
N LYS A 45 11.17 -3.61 -11.09
CA LYS A 45 11.66 -3.29 -12.46
C LYS A 45 10.46 -3.07 -13.39
N PRO A 46 10.53 -2.07 -14.31
CA PRO A 46 9.38 -1.39 -14.89
C PRO A 46 8.19 -2.33 -15.04
N LEU A 47 7.24 -2.17 -14.12
CA LEU A 47 6.13 -3.07 -13.96
C LEU A 47 5.26 -2.96 -15.21
N LYS A 48 5.45 -3.90 -16.14
CA LYS A 48 4.48 -4.19 -17.20
C LYS A 48 3.32 -5.02 -16.62
N ARG A 49 2.78 -4.59 -15.48
CA ARG A 49 1.74 -5.31 -14.74
C ARG A 49 0.58 -4.37 -14.47
N LYS A 50 -0.62 -4.92 -14.65
CA LYS A 50 -1.89 -4.26 -14.34
C LYS A 50 -2.24 -4.35 -12.85
N GLU A 51 -1.63 -5.28 -12.12
CA GLU A 51 -1.96 -5.54 -10.73
C GLU A 51 -0.67 -5.63 -9.90
N ILE A 52 -0.70 -4.98 -8.74
CA ILE A 52 0.30 -5.11 -7.68
C ILE A 52 -0.46 -5.45 -6.41
N SER A 53 -0.20 -6.63 -5.85
CA SER A 53 -0.60 -6.98 -4.50
C SER A 53 0.65 -7.27 -3.67
N THR A 54 0.84 -6.53 -2.59
CA THR A 54 2.01 -6.64 -1.73
C THR A 54 1.63 -6.53 -0.25
N ALA A 55 2.14 -7.46 0.55
CA ALA A 55 2.12 -7.35 2.01
C ALA A 55 3.44 -6.73 2.45
N ILE A 56 3.39 -5.46 2.84
CA ILE A 56 4.56 -4.70 3.28
C ILE A 56 4.60 -4.80 4.80
N TYR A 57 5.23 -5.85 5.31
CA TYR A 57 5.72 -5.92 6.69
C TYR A 57 7.05 -5.16 6.86
N LEU A 58 7.35 -4.25 5.94
CA LEU A 58 8.67 -3.61 5.84
C LEU A 58 8.77 -2.51 6.87
N SER A 59 9.84 -2.63 7.65
CA SER A 59 10.12 -1.79 8.79
C SER A 59 10.22 -0.31 8.38
N ARG A 60 9.23 0.48 8.81
CA ARG A 60 9.33 1.92 9.12
C ARG A 60 9.64 2.94 8.00
N GLY A 61 9.67 2.58 6.72
CA GLY A 61 9.33 3.54 5.66
C GLY A 61 10.18 3.54 4.38
N ILE A 62 11.42 3.03 4.36
CA ILE A 62 12.25 3.09 3.14
C ILE A 62 11.73 2.15 2.05
N GLY A 63 11.35 0.91 2.40
CA GLY A 63 10.72 -0.02 1.46
C GLY A 63 9.40 0.52 0.89
N ALA A 64 8.59 1.13 1.75
CA ALA A 64 7.35 1.79 1.35
C ALA A 64 7.59 2.99 0.41
N VAL A 65 8.61 3.81 0.66
CA VAL A 65 9.02 4.87 -0.28
C VAL A 65 9.46 4.29 -1.62
N ALA A 66 10.32 3.26 -1.64
CA ALA A 66 10.78 2.65 -2.90
C ALA A 66 9.63 2.06 -3.73
N ILE A 67 8.66 1.42 -3.07
CA ILE A 67 7.44 0.94 -3.73
C ILE A 67 6.63 2.11 -4.28
N SER A 68 6.44 3.17 -3.49
CA SER A 68 5.73 4.37 -3.94
C SER A 68 6.37 5.00 -5.18
N GLU A 69 7.71 5.11 -5.23
CA GLU A 69 8.44 5.65 -6.38
C GLU A 69 8.24 4.80 -7.63
N THR A 70 8.05 3.50 -7.44
CA THR A 70 7.84 2.58 -8.55
C THR A 70 6.40 2.60 -9.05
N VAL A 71 5.43 2.62 -8.14
CA VAL A 71 4.00 2.79 -8.48
C VAL A 71 3.80 4.08 -9.26
N LYS A 72 4.40 5.20 -8.83
CA LYS A 72 4.35 6.50 -9.51
C LYS A 72 4.87 6.48 -10.95
N ARG A 73 5.67 5.48 -11.34
CA ARG A 73 6.22 5.31 -12.70
C ARG A 73 5.44 4.31 -13.54
N SER A 74 4.38 3.71 -13.00
CA SER A 74 3.58 2.72 -13.70
C SER A 74 2.46 3.37 -14.51
N ASP A 75 2.57 3.29 -15.83
CA ASP A 75 1.55 3.72 -16.77
C ASP A 75 0.52 2.61 -17.07
N LEU A 76 0.63 1.43 -16.45
CA LEU A 76 -0.24 0.28 -16.72
C LEU A 76 -1.01 -0.22 -15.50
N LEU A 77 -0.77 0.37 -14.32
CA LEU A 77 -1.37 -0.11 -13.07
C LEU A 77 -2.88 0.16 -13.06
N GLU A 78 -3.64 -0.90 -12.82
CA GLU A 78 -5.11 -0.92 -12.72
C GLU A 78 -5.56 -1.30 -11.29
N ASP A 79 -4.82 -2.16 -10.58
CA ASP A 79 -5.12 -2.60 -9.20
C ASP A 79 -3.88 -2.47 -8.29
N PHE A 80 -4.05 -1.78 -7.17
CA PHE A 80 -3.04 -1.60 -6.13
C PHE A 80 -3.55 -2.08 -4.78
N GLN A 81 -2.94 -3.14 -4.25
CA GLN A 81 -3.22 -3.69 -2.94
C GLN A 81 -1.98 -3.65 -2.05
N CYS A 82 -2.12 -3.09 -0.85
CA CYS A 82 -1.03 -2.92 0.10
C CYS A 82 -1.50 -3.16 1.54
N TYR A 83 -1.05 -4.27 2.12
CA TYR A 83 -1.29 -4.60 3.52
C TYR A 83 -0.11 -4.08 4.35
N SER A 84 -0.32 -3.08 5.20
CA SER A 84 0.73 -2.48 6.03
C SER A 84 0.49 -2.69 7.52
N ALA A 85 1.56 -2.83 8.29
CA ALA A 85 1.53 -2.71 9.75
C ALA A 85 2.12 -1.35 10.16
N ARG A 86 1.25 -0.37 10.41
CA ARG A 86 1.53 0.98 10.96
C ARG A 86 2.29 1.97 10.06
N VAL A 87 1.51 2.96 9.61
CA VAL A 87 1.80 3.96 8.58
C VAL A 87 2.03 5.38 9.14
N GLU A 88 2.25 5.54 10.44
CA GLU A 88 2.75 6.82 11.02
C GLU A 88 4.22 7.11 10.62
N SER A 89 4.60 6.79 9.38
CA SER A 89 5.93 6.98 8.82
C SER A 89 5.84 7.59 7.43
N VAL A 90 6.90 8.26 7.01
CA VAL A 90 7.05 8.87 5.67
C VAL A 90 6.67 7.89 4.55
N GLY A 91 6.96 6.60 4.73
CA GLY A 91 6.65 5.56 3.75
C GLY A 91 5.17 5.34 3.53
N GLY A 92 4.35 5.37 4.58
CA GLY A 92 2.92 5.12 4.42
C GLY A 92 2.18 6.32 3.81
N SER A 93 2.62 7.55 4.08
CA SER A 93 2.18 8.73 3.31
C SER A 93 2.57 8.62 1.83
N ALA A 94 3.80 8.20 1.53
CA ALA A 94 4.25 8.02 0.16
C ALA A 94 3.44 6.96 -0.60
N LEU A 95 3.12 5.84 0.05
CA LEU A 95 2.23 4.79 -0.49
C LEU A 95 0.80 5.29 -0.70
N SER A 96 0.31 6.18 0.15
CA SER A 96 -1.03 6.78 -0.01
C SER A 96 -1.09 7.77 -1.17
N GLU A 97 0.02 8.44 -1.49
CA GLU A 97 0.09 9.39 -2.59
C GLU A 97 0.26 8.71 -3.96
N ALA A 98 1.08 7.67 -4.03
CA ALA A 98 1.49 7.05 -5.30
C ALA A 98 0.34 6.59 -6.22
N PRO A 99 -0.74 5.96 -5.72
CA PRO A 99 -1.90 5.56 -6.52
C PRO A 99 -2.50 6.68 -7.37
N GLY A 100 -2.48 7.92 -6.88
CA GLY A 100 -3.03 9.07 -7.61
C GLY A 100 -2.26 9.49 -8.84
N MET A 101 -1.05 8.96 -9.02
CA MET A 101 -0.22 9.22 -10.20
C MET A 101 -0.44 8.19 -11.31
N CYS A 102 -1.21 7.12 -11.06
CA CYS A 102 -1.46 6.07 -12.03
C CYS A 102 -2.73 6.37 -12.84
N PRO A 103 -2.62 6.65 -14.16
CA PRO A 103 -3.76 7.11 -14.97
C PRO A 103 -4.85 6.06 -15.17
N HIS A 104 -4.49 4.78 -15.12
CA HIS A 104 -5.39 3.65 -15.36
C HIS A 104 -5.86 2.96 -14.09
N LEU A 105 -5.52 3.49 -12.91
CA LEU A 105 -5.85 2.85 -11.65
C LEU A 105 -7.37 2.84 -11.42
N ARG A 106 -7.89 1.65 -11.11
CA ARG A 106 -9.30 1.34 -10.88
C ARG A 106 -9.56 0.80 -9.49
N LYS A 107 -8.59 0.14 -8.86
CA LYS A 107 -8.76 -0.46 -7.54
C LYS A 107 -7.63 -0.07 -6.59
N ILE A 108 -8.03 0.31 -5.38
CA ILE A 108 -7.13 0.52 -4.24
C ILE A 108 -7.66 -0.32 -3.09
N ASP A 109 -6.80 -1.18 -2.55
CA ASP A 109 -6.99 -1.85 -1.26
C ASP A 109 -5.79 -1.57 -0.37
N VAL A 110 -5.99 -0.78 0.68
CA VAL A 110 -4.93 -0.48 1.64
C VAL A 110 -5.38 -0.89 3.03
N GLN A 111 -4.48 -1.47 3.82
CA GLN A 111 -4.74 -1.85 5.22
C GLN A 111 -3.66 -1.31 6.17
N GLY A 112 -4.05 -1.03 7.44
CA GLY A 112 -3.17 -0.58 8.53
C GLY A 112 -2.60 0.84 8.40
N SER A 113 -3.39 1.77 7.85
CA SER A 113 -3.00 3.13 7.47
C SER A 113 -3.71 4.21 8.29
N GLY A 114 -3.07 4.71 9.36
CA GLY A 114 -3.67 5.71 10.27
C GLY A 114 -4.11 7.03 9.61
N ILE A 115 -4.74 7.91 10.39
CA ILE A 115 -5.37 9.18 9.96
C ILE A 115 -4.61 9.93 8.84
N GLN A 116 -3.30 10.16 9.01
CA GLN A 116 -2.50 10.94 8.06
C GLN A 116 -2.42 10.32 6.66
N ALA A 117 -2.43 8.99 6.56
CA ALA A 117 -2.52 8.32 5.28
C ALA A 117 -3.90 8.46 4.66
N GLY A 118 -4.97 8.40 5.45
CA GLY A 118 -6.33 8.71 4.97
C GLY A 118 -6.42 10.13 4.38
N LEU A 119 -5.86 11.13 5.07
CA LEU A 119 -5.79 12.51 4.59
C LEU A 119 -4.96 12.68 3.31
N THR A 120 -3.94 11.85 3.14
CA THR A 120 -3.06 11.88 1.96
C THR A 120 -3.74 11.18 0.79
N LEU A 121 -4.29 10.01 1.03
CA LEU A 121 -5.05 9.21 0.07
C LEU A 121 -6.25 9.98 -0.45
N SER A 122 -6.99 10.69 0.41
CA SER A 122 -8.16 11.45 -0.02
C SER A 122 -7.85 12.52 -1.08
N LYS A 123 -6.61 13.02 -1.12
CA LYS A 123 -6.13 14.00 -2.10
C LYS A 123 -5.61 13.35 -3.38
N SER A 124 -5.27 12.06 -3.34
CA SER A 124 -4.69 11.31 -4.44
C SER A 124 -5.67 10.33 -5.10
N ILE A 125 -6.94 10.25 -4.68
CA ILE A 125 -7.93 9.35 -5.30
C ILE A 125 -8.05 9.64 -6.81
N SER A 126 -7.78 8.66 -7.67
CA SER A 126 -7.92 8.83 -9.12
C SER A 126 -9.39 8.98 -9.54
N LYS A 127 -9.70 9.87 -10.50
CA LYS A 127 -11.06 10.02 -11.05
C LYS A 127 -11.58 8.75 -11.74
N ASN A 128 -10.67 7.85 -12.13
CA ASN A 128 -11.01 6.60 -12.80
C ASN A 128 -11.26 5.45 -11.82
N LEU A 129 -11.08 5.68 -10.51
CA LEU A 129 -11.24 4.66 -9.48
C LEU A 129 -12.67 4.09 -9.48
N ARG A 130 -12.75 2.77 -9.40
CA ARG A 130 -13.97 1.95 -9.35
C ARG A 130 -14.16 1.31 -7.98
N GLU A 131 -13.09 0.88 -7.34
CA GLU A 131 -13.13 0.18 -6.06
C GLU A 131 -12.14 0.82 -5.08
N LEU A 132 -12.64 1.18 -3.88
CA LEU A 132 -11.82 1.68 -2.78
C LEU A 132 -12.10 0.87 -1.51
N ASN A 133 -11.13 0.08 -1.06
CA ASN A 133 -11.15 -0.56 0.24
C ASN A 133 -10.15 0.11 1.18
N ILE A 134 -10.70 0.71 2.24
CA ILE A 134 -9.96 1.41 3.30
C ILE A 134 -10.44 0.93 4.67
N SER A 135 -10.76 -0.35 4.78
CA SER A 135 -11.24 -0.94 6.03
C SER A 135 -10.10 -1.11 7.04
N SER A 136 -10.41 -0.95 8.33
CA SER A 136 -9.48 -1.16 9.45
C SER A 136 -8.19 -0.35 9.36
N LEU A 137 -8.34 0.92 8.99
CA LEU A 137 -7.22 1.85 8.83
C LEU A 137 -6.98 2.73 10.06
N ASP A 138 -7.86 2.72 11.07
CA ASP A 138 -7.76 3.62 12.22
C ASP A 138 -7.75 5.10 11.78
N LEU A 139 -8.69 5.43 10.88
CA LEU A 139 -8.84 6.77 10.29
C LEU A 139 -9.50 7.79 11.22
N GLU A 140 -10.19 7.31 12.25
CA GLU A 140 -11.10 8.10 13.08
C GLU A 140 -12.10 8.91 12.23
N ASP A 141 -12.82 9.84 12.84
CA ASP A 141 -13.84 10.63 12.15
C ASP A 141 -13.23 11.49 11.02
N ASP A 142 -12.11 12.15 11.28
CA ASP A 142 -11.46 13.08 10.34
C ASP A 142 -10.93 12.39 9.08
N GLY A 143 -10.32 11.22 9.22
CA GLY A 143 -9.80 10.46 8.09
C GLY A 143 -10.93 9.88 7.23
N VAL A 144 -12.00 9.37 7.86
CA VAL A 144 -13.20 8.89 7.17
C VAL A 144 -13.87 10.03 6.39
N ILE A 145 -14.11 11.18 7.03
CA ILE A 145 -14.72 12.35 6.38
C ILE A 145 -13.88 12.80 5.19
N SER A 146 -12.55 12.80 5.33
CA SER A 146 -11.64 13.21 4.26
C SER A 146 -11.73 12.27 3.07
N ILE A 147 -11.71 10.95 3.26
CA ILE A 147 -11.88 9.97 2.18
C ILE A 147 -13.27 10.08 1.55
N ALA A 148 -14.33 10.23 2.34
CA ALA A 148 -15.68 10.40 1.84
C ALA A 148 -15.80 11.66 0.95
N ASN A 149 -15.10 12.74 1.29
CA ASN A 149 -15.06 13.94 0.46
C ASN A 149 -14.20 13.77 -0.81
N GLY A 150 -13.03 13.14 -0.69
CA GLY A 150 -12.15 12.86 -1.82
C GLY A 150 -12.79 11.93 -2.86
N SER A 151 -13.49 10.88 -2.40
CA SER A 151 -14.16 9.91 -3.28
C SER A 151 -15.32 10.50 -4.10
N LYS A 152 -15.87 11.65 -3.72
CA LYS A 152 -16.89 12.33 -4.56
C LYS A 152 -16.39 12.65 -5.97
N GLN A 153 -15.08 12.83 -6.15
CA GLN A 153 -14.50 13.14 -7.46
C GLN A 153 -14.45 11.96 -8.43
N THR A 154 -14.75 10.75 -7.96
CA THR A 154 -14.80 9.52 -8.77
C THR A 154 -16.23 9.18 -9.21
N ALA A 155 -17.23 9.88 -8.66
CA ALA A 155 -18.62 9.72 -9.07
C ALA A 155 -18.82 10.13 -10.55
N PRO A 156 -19.73 9.46 -11.28
CA PRO A 156 -20.61 8.37 -10.83
C PRO A 156 -19.97 6.98 -10.92
N TYR A 157 -18.66 6.89 -11.16
CA TYR A 157 -18.02 5.65 -11.55
C TYR A 157 -17.53 4.77 -10.39
N LEU A 158 -17.59 5.25 -9.14
CA LEU A 158 -17.26 4.42 -7.99
C LEU A 158 -18.31 3.32 -7.84
N GLU A 159 -17.88 2.08 -7.96
CA GLU A 159 -18.70 0.88 -7.91
C GLU A 159 -18.71 0.29 -6.48
N SER A 160 -17.61 0.42 -5.74
CA SER A 160 -17.48 -0.07 -4.36
C SER A 160 -16.66 0.86 -3.47
N LEU A 161 -17.14 1.07 -2.24
CA LEU A 161 -16.48 1.84 -1.18
C LEU A 161 -16.64 1.10 0.15
N GLU A 162 -15.56 0.51 0.66
CA GLU A 162 -15.52 -0.22 1.93
C GLU A 162 -14.74 0.58 2.97
N MET A 163 -15.41 0.97 4.07
CA MET A 163 -14.87 1.86 5.12
C MET A 163 -15.05 1.33 6.55
N ALA A 164 -15.30 0.03 6.71
CA ALA A 164 -15.57 -0.56 8.01
C ALA A 164 -14.34 -0.52 8.95
N GLY A 165 -14.57 -0.53 10.26
CA GLY A 165 -13.48 -0.71 11.23
C GLY A 165 -12.57 0.51 11.43
N ASN A 166 -13.03 1.73 11.12
CA ASN A 166 -12.22 2.95 11.18
C ASN A 166 -12.36 3.78 12.46
N GLY A 167 -12.88 3.19 13.54
CA GLY A 167 -12.96 3.88 14.84
C GLY A 167 -13.87 5.12 14.87
N MET A 168 -14.88 5.17 14.00
CA MET A 168 -15.84 6.29 13.95
C MET A 168 -16.62 6.39 15.26
N ARG A 169 -16.76 7.61 15.80
CA ARG A 169 -17.54 7.87 17.00
C ARG A 169 -18.91 8.44 16.60
N ILE A 170 -19.96 7.97 17.27
CA ILE A 170 -21.28 8.61 17.18
C ILE A 170 -21.30 9.71 18.25
N SER A 171 -21.14 10.96 17.84
CA SER A 171 -21.26 12.15 18.71
C SER A 171 -22.53 12.94 18.43
#